data_AF-A0A3B0WX03-F1
#
_entry.id   AF-A0A3B0WX03-F1
#
_cell.length_a   1.000
_cell.length_b   1.000
_cell.length_c   1.000
_cell.angle_alpha   90.00
_cell.angle_beta   90.00
_cell.angle_gamma   90.00
#
_symmetry.space_group_name_H-M   'P 1'
#
loop_
_entity.id
_entity.type
_entity.pdbx_description
1 polymer ?
#
loop_
_entity_poly.entity_id
_entity_poly.type
_entity_poly.pdbx_seq_one_letter_code
_entity_poly.pdbx_strand_id
1 'polypeptide(L)'
;MRNFKLIPIILLLISNLLTNFVMADESMLTKKPYFTLRIETKNTYYLAKVNGVVVFDDNSNGHMLVAEIPVNYYMQTGKNTISLELFPSTGTGFESENITLSLYVNQDEAPDADKKLVSSITFKGMGYEKGTAIDLSMPEMRLDSKNNFKKSDDGDVIIQQVSIKPGVIMPNTLTVSQSVSLQTPFPKWGFLSGDEIDFPLSYQKYMDKMELLE
;
A
#
# COMPACT_ATOMS: atom_id res chain seq x y z
N MET A 1 -28.66 60.85 -25.73
CA MET A 1 -28.80 59.43 -26.13
C MET A 1 -27.57 58.70 -25.63
N ARG A 2 -27.72 57.82 -24.63
CA ARG A 2 -26.62 57.31 -23.80
C ARG A 2 -26.23 55.91 -24.26
N ASN A 3 -24.95 55.70 -24.52
CA ASN A 3 -24.37 54.49 -25.13
C ASN A 3 -24.53 53.24 -24.25
N PHE A 4 -25.54 52.41 -24.52
CA PHE A 4 -25.80 51.14 -23.82
C PHE A 4 -25.17 49.90 -24.48
N LYS A 5 -24.37 50.05 -25.56
CA LYS A 5 -23.87 48.91 -26.36
C LYS A 5 -22.62 48.21 -25.80
N LEU A 6 -22.00 48.71 -24.73
CA LEU A 6 -20.74 48.15 -24.19
C LEU A 6 -20.93 47.13 -23.05
N ILE A 7 -22.09 47.13 -22.38
CA ILE A 7 -22.38 46.25 -21.24
C ILE A 7 -22.39 44.74 -21.61
N PRO A 8 -22.98 44.28 -22.74
CA PRO A 8 -23.03 42.84 -23.03
C PRO A 8 -21.66 42.24 -23.38
N ILE A 9 -20.76 43.05 -23.95
CA ILE A 9 -19.40 42.60 -24.31
C ILE A 9 -18.54 42.40 -23.05
N ILE A 10 -18.68 43.29 -22.06
CA ILE A 10 -17.98 43.18 -20.78
C ILE A 10 -18.48 41.95 -19.99
N LEU A 11 -19.79 41.67 -20.00
CA LEU A 11 -20.36 40.47 -19.37
C LEU A 11 -19.87 39.17 -20.01
N LEU A 12 -19.71 39.12 -21.34
CA LEU A 12 -19.18 37.96 -22.07
C LEU A 12 -17.68 37.73 -21.82
N LEU A 13 -16.91 38.82 -21.63
CA LEU A 13 -15.49 38.74 -21.26
C LEU A 13 -15.33 38.28 -19.80
N ILE A 14 -16.16 38.76 -18.89
CA ILE A 14 -16.16 38.32 -17.48
C ILE A 14 -16.60 36.84 -17.37
N SER A 15 -17.57 36.38 -18.17
CA SER A 15 -17.97 34.96 -18.15
C SER A 15 -16.86 34.02 -18.63
N ASN A 16 -16.03 34.44 -19.61
CA ASN A 16 -14.88 33.66 -20.07
C ASN A 16 -13.67 33.72 -19.11
N LEU A 17 -13.56 34.78 -18.28
CA LEU A 17 -12.55 34.87 -17.23
C LEU A 17 -12.89 34.03 -16.00
N LEU A 18 -14.19 33.80 -15.74
CA LEU A 18 -14.66 32.97 -14.62
C LEU A 18 -14.70 31.47 -14.93
N THR A 19 -14.77 31.04 -16.20
CA THR A 19 -14.73 29.61 -16.56
C THR A 19 -13.34 28.98 -16.49
N ASN A 20 -12.27 29.79 -16.37
CA ASN A 20 -10.91 29.29 -16.16
C ASN A 20 -10.57 29.10 -14.67
N PHE A 21 -11.49 29.39 -13.75
CA PHE A 21 -11.33 29.08 -12.34
C PHE A 21 -11.83 27.66 -12.06
N VAL A 22 -10.88 26.80 -11.67
CA VAL A 22 -11.05 25.44 -11.13
C VAL A 22 -11.26 24.33 -12.18
N MET A 23 -10.31 24.18 -13.09
CA MET A 23 -9.79 22.83 -13.37
C MET A 23 -8.70 22.59 -12.33
N ALA A 24 -9.09 22.34 -11.07
CA ALA A 24 -8.13 21.75 -10.13
C ALA A 24 -7.70 20.43 -10.78
N ASP A 25 -6.41 20.26 -11.07
CA ASP A 25 -5.88 19.01 -11.60
C ASP A 25 -6.48 17.86 -10.77
N GLU A 26 -7.37 17.10 -11.40
CA GLU A 26 -8.19 16.13 -10.70
C GLU A 26 -7.27 15.00 -10.25
N SER A 27 -7.23 14.75 -8.95
CA SER A 27 -6.36 13.74 -8.36
C SER A 27 -6.59 12.37 -8.99
N MET A 28 -5.49 11.63 -9.24
CA MET A 28 -5.56 10.22 -9.64
C MET A 28 -6.31 9.35 -8.60
N LEU A 29 -6.45 9.81 -7.36
CA LEU A 29 -7.15 9.10 -6.29
C LEU A 29 -8.66 9.28 -6.31
N THR A 30 -9.20 10.19 -7.14
CA THR A 30 -10.65 10.48 -7.19
C THR A 30 -11.32 10.06 -8.50
N LYS A 31 -10.55 9.78 -9.56
CA LYS A 31 -11.03 9.39 -10.88
C LYS A 31 -11.09 7.86 -11.06
N LYS A 32 -11.89 7.18 -10.23
CA LYS A 32 -12.00 5.70 -10.22
C LYS A 32 -10.62 5.00 -10.18
N PRO A 33 -9.83 5.21 -9.11
CA PRO A 33 -8.53 4.56 -9.02
C PRO A 33 -8.67 3.04 -8.88
N TYR A 34 -7.80 2.32 -9.56
CA TYR A 34 -7.61 0.88 -9.40
C TYR A 34 -6.22 0.62 -8.83
N PHE A 35 -6.15 -0.13 -7.73
CA PHE A 35 -4.93 -0.42 -7.01
C PHE A 35 -4.54 -1.87 -7.17
N THR A 36 -3.25 -2.08 -7.39
CA THR A 36 -2.66 -3.42 -7.45
C THR A 36 -1.48 -3.54 -6.52
N LEU A 37 -1.31 -4.75 -5.99
CA LEU A 37 -0.14 -5.14 -5.24
C LEU A 37 0.68 -6.08 -6.12
N ARG A 38 1.86 -5.62 -6.52
CA ARG A 38 2.82 -6.40 -7.30
C ARG A 38 3.84 -7.01 -6.36
N ILE A 39 4.04 -8.31 -6.51
CA ILE A 39 4.93 -9.13 -5.69
C ILE A 39 6.01 -9.69 -6.60
N GLU A 40 7.27 -9.44 -6.25
CA GLU A 40 8.45 -9.95 -6.96
C GLU A 40 9.31 -10.68 -5.95
N THR A 41 9.46 -11.99 -6.11
CA THR A 41 10.08 -12.87 -5.11
C THR A 41 11.17 -13.74 -5.72
N LYS A 42 12.16 -14.07 -4.90
CA LYS A 42 13.14 -15.13 -5.12
C LYS A 42 13.38 -15.88 -3.81
N ASN A 43 13.16 -17.20 -3.83
CA ASN A 43 13.44 -18.11 -2.73
C ASN A 43 12.87 -17.64 -1.38
N THR A 44 11.63 -17.16 -1.36
CA THR A 44 11.01 -16.56 -0.16
C THR A 44 9.65 -17.18 0.10
N TYR A 45 9.43 -17.67 1.31
CA TYR A 45 8.11 -18.10 1.78
C TYR A 45 7.41 -16.92 2.45
N TYR A 46 6.18 -16.59 2.02
CA TYR A 46 5.52 -15.38 2.51
C TYR A 46 3.99 -15.42 2.46
N LEU A 47 3.38 -14.56 3.28
CA LEU A 47 2.01 -14.08 3.14
C LEU A 47 2.04 -12.58 2.84
N ALA A 48 1.46 -12.17 1.71
CA ALA A 48 1.26 -10.75 1.41
C ALA A 48 -0.10 -10.31 1.97
N LYS A 49 -0.11 -9.20 2.71
CA LYS A 49 -1.31 -8.72 3.41
C LYS A 49 -1.59 -7.24 3.17
N VAL A 50 -2.88 -6.89 3.13
CA VAL A 50 -3.38 -5.52 3.15
C VAL A 50 -4.35 -5.39 4.32
N ASN A 51 -4.10 -4.43 5.21
CA ASN A 51 -4.88 -4.21 6.43
C ASN A 51 -5.07 -5.49 7.26
N GLY A 52 -4.03 -6.32 7.34
CA GLY A 52 -4.02 -7.60 8.05
C GLY A 52 -4.66 -8.77 7.30
N VAL A 53 -5.38 -8.53 6.20
CA VAL A 53 -6.00 -9.58 5.38
C VAL A 53 -4.98 -10.14 4.39
N VAL A 54 -4.84 -11.47 4.35
CA VAL A 54 -3.99 -12.16 3.36
C VAL A 54 -4.60 -12.02 1.96
N VAL A 55 -3.85 -11.43 1.04
CA VAL A 55 -4.25 -11.25 -0.37
C VAL A 55 -3.49 -12.19 -1.29
N PHE A 56 -2.36 -12.73 -0.84
CA PHE A 56 -1.57 -13.74 -1.55
C PHE A 56 -0.76 -14.60 -0.59
N ASP A 57 -0.52 -15.83 -0.98
CA ASP A 57 0.21 -16.83 -0.20
C ASP A 57 1.13 -17.65 -1.13
N ASP A 58 2.42 -17.70 -0.77
CA ASP A 58 3.38 -18.70 -1.28
C ASP A 58 4.26 -19.22 -0.13
N ASN A 59 3.63 -19.62 0.96
CA ASN A 59 4.28 -20.17 2.15
C ASN A 59 4.80 -21.60 1.97
N SER A 60 4.50 -22.27 0.86
CA SER A 60 4.80 -23.69 0.67
C SER A 60 5.87 -23.99 -0.37
N ASN A 61 6.12 -23.11 -1.33
CA ASN A 61 7.00 -23.44 -2.46
C ASN A 61 8.17 -22.45 -2.67
N GLY A 62 8.07 -21.23 -2.13
CA GLY A 62 9.16 -20.25 -2.20
C GLY A 62 9.54 -19.85 -3.63
N HIS A 63 8.57 -19.82 -4.54
CA HIS A 63 8.85 -19.70 -5.97
C HIS A 63 9.48 -18.35 -6.34
N MET A 64 10.24 -18.37 -7.44
CA MET A 64 10.51 -17.14 -8.19
C MET A 64 9.22 -16.78 -8.93
N LEU A 65 8.56 -15.72 -8.49
CA LEU A 65 7.27 -15.32 -9.01
C LEU A 65 7.22 -13.81 -9.17
N VAL A 66 6.57 -13.39 -10.25
CA VAL A 66 6.03 -12.03 -10.41
C VAL A 66 4.52 -12.17 -10.49
N ALA A 67 3.82 -11.67 -9.48
CA ALA A 67 2.37 -11.70 -9.40
C ALA A 67 1.84 -10.28 -9.19
N GLU A 68 0.65 -10.00 -9.70
CA GLU A 68 -0.02 -8.72 -9.51
C GLU A 68 -1.49 -8.93 -9.18
N ILE A 69 -1.96 -8.30 -8.11
CA ILE A 69 -3.25 -8.64 -7.49
C ILE A 69 -4.06 -7.36 -7.27
N PRO A 70 -5.34 -7.30 -7.67
CA PRO A 70 -6.24 -6.21 -7.31
C PRO A 70 -6.41 -6.11 -5.79
N VAL A 71 -6.28 -4.91 -5.21
CA VAL A 71 -6.41 -4.74 -3.75
C VAL A 71 -7.44 -3.71 -3.29
N ASN A 72 -8.20 -3.07 -4.19
CA ASN A 72 -9.24 -2.10 -3.83
C ASN A 72 -10.20 -2.59 -2.74
N TYR A 73 -10.59 -3.87 -2.78
CA TYR A 73 -11.52 -4.48 -1.82
C TYR A 73 -10.95 -4.62 -0.41
N TYR A 74 -9.62 -4.53 -0.25
CA TYR A 74 -8.93 -4.64 1.04
C TYR A 74 -8.48 -3.29 1.60
N MET A 75 -8.68 -2.21 0.84
CA MET A 75 -8.23 -0.86 1.18
C MET A 75 -9.35 0.00 1.78
N GLN A 76 -8.96 1.06 2.49
CA GLN A 76 -9.85 2.00 3.14
C GLN A 76 -9.38 3.45 2.96
N THR A 77 -10.30 4.40 3.12
CA THR A 77 -9.94 5.82 3.18
C THR A 77 -9.08 6.10 4.41
N GLY A 78 -8.02 6.89 4.24
CA GLY A 78 -7.04 7.16 5.30
C GLY A 78 -5.94 6.11 5.33
N LYS A 79 -5.59 5.64 6.53
CA LYS A 79 -4.42 4.79 6.76
C LYS A 79 -4.70 3.34 6.32
N ASN A 80 -3.81 2.82 5.47
CA ASN A 80 -3.73 1.42 5.10
C ASN A 80 -2.37 0.86 5.52
N THR A 81 -2.28 -0.43 5.79
CA THR A 81 -1.03 -1.13 6.03
C THR A 81 -0.83 -2.22 5.00
N ILE A 82 0.25 -2.14 4.24
CA ILE A 82 0.73 -3.26 3.41
C ILE A 82 1.82 -3.99 4.18
N SER A 83 1.83 -5.31 4.13
CA SER A 83 2.81 -6.10 4.88
C SER A 83 3.11 -7.44 4.26
N LEU A 84 4.27 -7.96 4.63
CA LEU A 84 4.72 -9.31 4.38
C LEU A 84 4.90 -10.02 5.72
N GLU A 85 4.33 -11.21 5.86
CA GLU A 85 4.78 -12.17 6.87
C GLU A 85 5.74 -13.14 6.17
N LEU A 86 6.98 -13.20 6.64
CA LEU A 86 8.07 -13.93 6.02
C LEU A 86 8.46 -15.13 6.87
N PHE A 87 8.66 -16.27 6.22
CA PHE A 87 9.08 -17.51 6.87
C PHE A 87 10.50 -17.87 6.43
N PRO A 88 11.38 -18.26 7.35
CA PRO A 88 12.76 -18.62 7.03
C PRO A 88 12.79 -19.95 6.25
N SER A 89 13.59 -20.01 5.18
CA SER A 89 13.70 -21.22 4.36
C SER A 89 14.44 -22.38 5.04
N THR A 90 15.38 -22.08 5.94
CA THR A 90 16.23 -23.06 6.62
C THR A 90 15.86 -23.27 8.10
N GLY A 91 14.75 -22.69 8.56
CA GLY A 91 14.29 -22.76 9.96
C GLY A 91 15.11 -21.92 10.96
N THR A 92 16.34 -21.54 10.60
CA THR A 92 17.27 -20.81 11.48
C THR A 92 17.47 -19.34 11.12
N GLY A 93 17.01 -18.88 9.96
CA GLY A 93 17.12 -17.47 9.57
C GLY A 93 16.83 -17.19 8.10
N PHE A 94 17.12 -15.95 7.69
CA PHE A 94 17.01 -15.48 6.32
C PHE A 94 18.40 -15.35 5.70
N GLU A 95 18.62 -16.00 4.58
CA GLU A 95 19.89 -16.02 3.84
C GLU A 95 19.68 -15.40 2.46
N SER A 96 19.07 -16.14 1.54
CA SER A 96 19.00 -15.77 0.12
C SER A 96 17.64 -15.23 -0.33
N GLU A 97 16.70 -15.09 0.62
CA GLU A 97 15.38 -14.51 0.43
C GLU A 97 15.49 -13.09 -0.13
N ASN A 98 14.73 -12.81 -1.17
CA ASN A 98 14.57 -11.47 -1.71
C ASN A 98 13.15 -11.29 -2.19
N ILE A 99 12.45 -10.32 -1.62
CA ILE A 99 11.06 -10.03 -1.98
C ILE A 99 10.83 -8.53 -2.03
N THR A 100 10.16 -8.09 -3.08
CA THR A 100 9.65 -6.72 -3.24
C THR A 100 8.14 -6.76 -3.34
N LEU A 101 7.48 -5.96 -2.49
CA LEU A 101 6.05 -5.74 -2.47
C LEU A 101 5.77 -4.28 -2.85
N SER A 102 5.16 -4.05 -4.00
CA SER A 102 4.92 -2.71 -4.55
C SER A 102 3.44 -2.45 -4.74
N LEU A 103 2.94 -1.37 -4.13
CA LEU A 103 1.58 -0.87 -4.32
C LEU A 103 1.56 0.10 -5.50
N TYR A 104 0.77 -0.20 -6.50
CA TYR A 104 0.53 0.66 -7.66
C TYR A 104 -0.89 1.18 -7.67
N VAL A 105 -1.07 2.31 -8.36
CA VAL A 105 -2.38 2.85 -8.71
C VAL A 105 -2.43 3.15 -10.20
N ASN A 106 -3.57 2.84 -10.81
CA ASN A 106 -3.91 3.25 -12.16
C ASN A 106 -5.30 3.89 -12.18
N GLN A 107 -5.66 4.47 -13.32
CA GLN A 107 -7.05 4.82 -13.61
C GLN A 107 -7.77 3.62 -14.24
N ASP A 108 -9.07 3.53 -14.01
CA ASP A 108 -9.94 2.58 -14.72
C ASP A 108 -9.71 2.68 -16.23
N GLU A 109 -9.58 1.53 -16.90
CA GLU A 109 -9.32 1.38 -18.35
C GLU A 109 -8.01 2.01 -18.90
N ALA A 110 -7.17 2.62 -18.06
CA ALA A 110 -5.89 3.16 -18.51
C ALA A 110 -4.87 2.04 -18.81
N PRO A 111 -3.96 2.23 -19.78
CA PRO A 111 -2.88 1.28 -20.05
C PRO A 111 -2.03 1.00 -18.81
N ASP A 112 -1.51 -0.22 -18.70
CA ASP A 112 -0.61 -0.63 -17.62
C ASP A 112 0.65 0.24 -17.51
N ALA A 113 1.11 0.80 -18.63
CA ALA A 113 2.26 1.72 -18.68
C ALA A 113 2.03 3.02 -17.87
N ASP A 114 0.77 3.36 -17.60
CA ASP A 114 0.42 4.59 -16.87
C ASP A 114 0.39 4.39 -15.35
N LYS A 115 0.49 3.14 -14.87
CA LYS A 115 0.56 2.80 -13.43
C LYS A 115 1.61 3.66 -12.72
N LYS A 116 1.23 4.17 -11.55
CA LYS A 116 2.12 4.94 -10.67
C LYS A 116 2.43 4.15 -9.42
N LEU A 117 3.71 4.11 -9.04
CA LEU A 117 4.14 3.51 -7.79
C LEU A 117 3.72 4.40 -6.63
N VAL A 118 3.01 3.82 -5.67
CA VAL A 118 2.54 4.50 -4.46
C VAL A 118 3.42 4.15 -3.27
N SER A 119 3.84 2.90 -3.12
CA SER A 119 4.62 2.42 -1.98
C SER A 119 5.41 1.18 -2.37
N SER A 120 6.56 0.93 -1.73
CA SER A 120 7.30 -0.31 -1.94
C SER A 120 8.06 -0.75 -0.70
N ILE A 121 7.93 -2.02 -0.35
CA ILE A 121 8.73 -2.72 0.63
C ILE A 121 9.67 -3.65 -0.13
N THR A 122 10.97 -3.59 0.16
CA THR A 122 11.92 -4.60 -0.30
C THR A 122 12.60 -5.22 0.92
N PHE A 123 12.60 -6.55 1.00
CA PHE A 123 13.31 -7.30 2.02
C PHE A 123 14.39 -8.18 1.41
N LYS A 124 15.60 -8.12 1.98
CA LYS A 124 16.75 -8.97 1.62
C LYS A 124 17.26 -9.73 2.83
N GLY A 125 17.18 -11.06 2.78
CA GLY A 125 17.59 -11.95 3.87
C GLY A 125 19.02 -11.70 4.35
N MET A 126 20.00 -11.65 3.45
CA MET A 126 21.41 -11.37 3.76
C MET A 126 21.66 -10.05 4.53
N GLY A 127 20.72 -9.11 4.47
CA GLY A 127 20.80 -7.83 5.18
C GLY A 127 20.22 -7.87 6.59
N TYR A 128 19.51 -8.94 6.98
CA TYR A 128 18.72 -8.97 8.22
C TYR A 128 19.60 -8.84 9.47
N GLU A 129 20.60 -9.72 9.63
CA GLU A 129 21.55 -9.68 10.75
C GLU A 129 22.39 -8.39 10.79
N LYS A 130 22.47 -7.67 9.67
CA LYS A 130 23.22 -6.41 9.54
C LYS A 130 22.35 -5.17 9.72
N GLY A 131 21.04 -5.33 9.92
CA GLY A 131 20.08 -4.23 10.01
C GLY A 131 19.79 -3.51 8.69
N THR A 132 20.19 -4.09 7.54
CA THR A 132 20.08 -3.49 6.20
C THR A 132 19.04 -4.17 5.30
N ALA A 133 18.26 -5.10 5.85
CA ALA A 133 17.31 -5.91 5.08
C ALA A 133 16.27 -5.09 4.31
N ILE A 134 15.94 -3.88 4.78
CA ILE A 134 14.89 -3.02 4.22
C ILE A 134 15.41 -1.71 3.60
N ASP A 135 16.73 -1.56 3.45
CA ASP A 135 17.36 -0.30 2.97
C ASP A 135 16.90 0.10 1.56
N LEU A 136 16.39 -0.85 0.77
CA LEU A 136 15.87 -0.61 -0.58
C LEU A 136 14.36 -0.37 -0.61
N SER A 137 13.70 -0.36 0.54
CA SER A 137 12.30 0.02 0.63
C SER A 137 12.13 1.52 0.39
N MET A 138 10.94 1.92 -0.02
CA MET A 138 10.60 3.34 -0.13
C MET A 138 10.66 3.99 1.27
N PRO A 139 11.39 5.09 1.45
CA PRO A 139 11.51 5.76 2.75
C PRO A 139 10.22 6.50 3.12
N GLU A 140 10.16 6.99 4.36
CA GLU A 140 9.11 7.93 4.76
C GLU A 140 9.10 9.16 3.85
N MET A 141 7.95 9.46 3.25
CA MET A 141 7.79 10.59 2.35
C MET A 141 6.32 10.93 2.10
N ARG A 142 6.09 12.05 1.44
CA ARG A 142 4.77 12.47 0.95
C ARG A 142 4.80 12.58 -0.56
N LEU A 143 3.75 12.07 -1.21
CA LEU A 143 3.56 12.13 -2.67
C LEU A 143 2.34 12.99 -2.99
N ASP A 144 2.42 13.73 -4.10
CA ASP A 144 1.32 14.55 -4.61
C ASP A 144 0.58 13.79 -5.73
N SER A 145 -0.62 13.31 -5.41
CA SER A 145 -1.46 12.54 -6.33
C SER A 145 -1.98 13.35 -7.53
N LYS A 146 -1.92 14.69 -7.47
CA LYS A 146 -2.27 15.57 -8.60
C LYS A 146 -1.10 15.78 -9.54
N ASN A 147 0.13 15.57 -9.06
CA ASN A 147 1.36 15.74 -9.83
C ASN A 147 2.09 14.42 -10.03
N ASN A 148 1.36 13.39 -10.50
CA ASN A 148 1.91 12.07 -10.85
C ASN A 148 2.69 11.40 -9.70
N PHE A 149 2.25 11.59 -8.45
CA PHE A 149 2.89 11.02 -7.27
C PHE A 149 4.37 11.43 -7.12
N LYS A 150 4.74 12.64 -7.57
CA LYS A 150 6.05 13.20 -7.26
C LYS A 150 6.15 13.53 -5.76
N LYS A 151 7.36 13.43 -5.22
CA LYS A 151 7.65 13.86 -3.85
C LYS A 151 7.26 15.33 -3.66
N SER A 152 6.52 15.63 -2.59
CA SER A 152 6.11 16.98 -2.23
C SER A 152 5.86 17.05 -0.72
N ASP A 153 6.33 18.11 -0.04
CA ASP A 153 6.12 18.29 1.40
C ASP A 153 4.63 18.49 1.75
N ASP A 154 3.86 19.01 0.79
CA ASP A 154 2.40 19.19 0.88
C ASP A 154 1.61 18.03 0.24
N GLY A 155 2.28 16.92 -0.07
CA GLY A 155 1.66 15.74 -0.69
C GLY A 155 0.50 15.17 0.14
N ASP A 156 -0.53 14.70 -0.54
CA ASP A 156 -1.76 14.13 0.03
C ASP A 156 -1.67 12.62 0.30
N VAL A 157 -0.66 11.96 -0.24
CA VAL A 157 -0.31 10.57 0.06
C VAL A 157 0.85 10.54 1.04
N ILE A 158 0.67 9.88 2.18
CA ILE A 158 1.69 9.82 3.24
C ILE A 158 2.19 8.39 3.38
N ILE A 159 3.48 8.19 3.21
CA ILE A 159 4.16 6.90 3.31
C ILE A 159 5.00 6.94 4.58
N GLN A 160 4.77 5.99 5.48
CA GLN A 160 5.56 5.87 6.70
C GLN A 160 6.79 4.99 6.47
N GLN A 161 7.77 5.11 7.36
CA GLN A 161 8.94 4.25 7.38
C GLN A 161 8.55 2.76 7.48
N VAL A 162 9.24 1.91 6.72
CA VAL A 162 9.09 0.46 6.83
C VAL A 162 9.59 -0.02 8.19
N SER A 163 8.85 -0.96 8.79
CA SER A 163 9.23 -1.59 10.06
C SER A 163 9.32 -3.10 9.92
N ILE A 164 10.25 -3.70 10.67
CA ILE A 164 10.39 -5.15 10.85
C ILE A 164 10.06 -5.47 12.30
N LYS A 165 9.20 -6.47 12.51
CA LYS A 165 8.85 -7.01 13.83
C LYS A 165 8.90 -8.54 13.79
N PRO A 166 9.18 -9.22 14.92
CA PRO A 166 8.91 -10.65 15.01
C PRO A 166 7.45 -10.95 14.67
N GLY A 167 7.22 -12.00 13.89
CA GLY A 167 5.88 -12.50 13.63
C GLY A 167 5.26 -13.08 14.90
N VAL A 168 3.93 -13.05 14.96
CA VAL A 168 3.19 -13.53 16.14
C VAL A 168 2.77 -14.99 15.99
N ILE A 169 2.61 -15.47 14.76
CA ILE A 169 2.05 -16.81 14.48
C ILE A 169 3.11 -17.90 14.60
N MET A 170 4.31 -17.76 14.05
CA MET A 170 5.32 -18.82 14.10
C MET A 170 6.67 -18.30 14.61
N PRO A 171 7.44 -19.12 15.34
CA PRO A 171 8.80 -18.73 15.74
C PRO A 171 9.65 -18.44 14.51
N ASN A 172 10.61 -17.52 14.66
CA ASN A 172 11.55 -17.09 13.61
C ASN A 172 10.91 -16.46 12.36
N THR A 173 9.61 -16.16 12.38
CA THR A 173 8.96 -15.38 11.32
C THR A 173 9.14 -13.89 11.54
N LEU A 174 9.04 -13.12 10.46
CA LEU A 174 9.10 -11.66 10.48
C LEU A 174 7.86 -11.06 9.85
N THR A 175 7.34 -9.99 10.45
CA THR A 175 6.40 -9.08 9.81
C THR A 175 7.14 -7.85 9.35
N VAL A 176 7.19 -7.64 8.03
CA VAL A 176 7.71 -6.41 7.41
C VAL A 176 6.52 -5.60 6.93
N SER A 177 6.37 -4.36 7.38
CA SER A 177 5.16 -3.57 7.12
C SER A 177 5.44 -2.10 6.84
N GLN A 178 4.58 -1.51 6.01
CA GLN A 178 4.57 -0.09 5.67
C GLN A 178 3.15 0.44 5.72
N SER A 179 2.98 1.61 6.33
CA SER A 179 1.69 2.30 6.32
C SER A 179 1.65 3.35 5.23
N VAL A 180 0.53 3.41 4.52
CA VAL A 180 0.24 4.35 3.44
C VAL A 180 -1.09 5.01 3.71
N SER A 181 -1.13 6.34 3.80
CA SER A 181 -2.38 7.09 3.97
C SER A 181 -2.82 7.69 2.64
N LEU A 182 -4.08 7.43 2.27
CA LEU A 182 -4.68 7.83 0.99
C LEU A 182 -6.00 8.57 1.22
N GLN A 183 -6.28 9.56 0.37
CA GLN A 183 -7.56 10.30 0.37
C GLN A 183 -8.58 9.70 -0.61
N THR A 184 -8.33 8.50 -1.14
CA THR A 184 -9.28 7.80 -2.01
C THR A 184 -10.57 7.49 -1.27
N PRO A 185 -11.75 7.81 -1.83
CA PRO A 185 -13.05 7.52 -1.23
C PRO A 185 -13.44 6.05 -1.43
N PHE A 186 -12.72 5.13 -0.79
CA PHE A 186 -13.04 3.71 -0.83
C PHE A 186 -14.41 3.45 -0.19
N PRO A 187 -15.17 2.44 -0.67
CA PRO A 187 -16.33 1.93 0.07
C PRO A 187 -15.93 1.52 1.49
N LYS A 188 -16.84 1.70 2.45
CA LYS A 188 -16.66 1.15 3.79
C LYS A 188 -16.95 -0.34 3.76
N TRP A 189 -15.91 -1.16 3.86
CA TRP A 189 -16.06 -2.61 3.93
C TRP A 189 -16.31 -3.06 5.37
N GLY A 190 -17.31 -3.91 5.59
CA GLY A 190 -17.72 -4.34 6.93
C GLY A 190 -16.63 -5.08 7.72
N PHE A 191 -15.73 -5.80 7.04
CA PHE A 191 -14.63 -6.51 7.69
C PHE A 191 -13.55 -5.57 8.28
N LEU A 192 -13.50 -4.30 7.86
CA LEU A 192 -12.60 -3.29 8.43
C LEU A 192 -13.12 -2.70 9.75
N SER A 193 -14.41 -2.89 10.03
CA SER A 193 -15.10 -2.40 11.22
C SER A 193 -15.51 -3.54 12.16
N GLY A 194 -14.99 -4.75 11.95
CA GLY A 194 -15.26 -5.88 12.84
C GLY A 194 -14.64 -5.68 14.21
N ASP A 195 -15.26 -6.29 15.23
CA ASP A 195 -14.68 -6.33 16.57
C ASP A 195 -13.35 -7.11 16.55
N GLU A 196 -12.40 -6.65 17.35
CA GLU A 196 -11.16 -7.39 17.57
C GLU A 196 -11.50 -8.71 18.27
N ILE A 197 -11.11 -9.82 17.66
CA ILE A 197 -11.24 -11.14 18.28
C ILE A 197 -10.01 -11.33 19.18
N ASP A 198 -10.22 -11.46 20.48
CA ASP A 198 -9.18 -11.85 21.45
C ASP A 198 -8.81 -13.33 21.24
N PHE A 199 -8.03 -13.59 20.18
CA PHE A 199 -7.43 -14.88 19.91
C PHE A 199 -6.02 -14.88 20.54
N PRO A 200 -5.55 -15.97 21.16
CA PRO A 200 -4.16 -16.05 21.60
C PRO A 200 -3.24 -15.88 20.39
N LEU A 201 -2.71 -14.66 20.22
CA LEU A 201 -1.95 -14.26 19.02
C LEU A 201 -0.63 -15.02 18.87
N SER A 202 -0.12 -15.63 19.95
CA SER A 202 1.06 -16.48 19.86
C SER A 202 0.70 -17.95 19.80
N TYR A 203 1.17 -18.62 18.76
CA TYR A 203 1.11 -20.07 18.64
C TYR A 203 1.73 -20.75 19.85
N GLN A 204 2.79 -20.19 20.44
CA GLN A 204 3.35 -20.71 21.69
C GLN A 204 2.31 -20.68 22.83
N LYS A 205 1.60 -19.56 23.06
CA LYS A 205 0.55 -19.52 24.10
C LYS A 205 -0.62 -20.45 23.78
N TYR A 206 -0.91 -20.66 22.50
CA TYR A 206 -1.90 -21.64 22.08
C TYR A 206 -1.43 -23.07 22.39
N MET A 207 -0.21 -23.45 22.02
CA MET A 207 0.39 -24.76 22.29
C MET A 207 0.54 -25.01 23.79
N ASP A 208 1.05 -24.02 24.55
CA ASP A 208 1.16 -24.09 26.01
C ASP A 208 -0.21 -24.31 26.68
N LYS A 209 -1.29 -23.70 26.14
CA LYS A 209 -2.65 -23.93 26.62
C LYS A 209 -3.19 -25.31 26.27
N MET A 210 -2.79 -25.87 25.13
CA MET A 210 -3.21 -27.21 24.71
C MET A 210 -2.50 -28.30 25.52
N GLU A 211 -1.21 -28.13 25.83
CA GLU A 211 -0.45 -29.05 26.69
C GLU A 211 -0.97 -29.09 28.14
N LEU A 212 -1.59 -28.01 28.61
CA LEU A 212 -2.23 -27.97 29.94
C LEU A 212 -3.59 -28.69 30.03
N LEU A 213 -4.14 -29.13 28.88
CA LEU A 213 -5.42 -29.85 28.80
C LEU A 213 -5.26 -31.37 28.62
N GLU A 214 -4.03 -31.87 28.48
CA GLU A 214 -3.65 -33.29 28.46
C GLU A 214 -3.13 -33.77 29.83
#